data_AF-A0A7S3A9L3-F1
#
_entry.id   AF-A0A7S3A9L3-F1
#
_cell.length_a   1.000
_cell.length_b   1.000
_cell.length_c   1.000
_cell.angle_alpha   90.00
_cell.angle_beta   90.00
_cell.angle_gamma   90.00
#
_symmetry.space_group_name_H-M   'P 1'
#
loop_
_entity.id
_entity.type
_entity.pdbx_description
1 polymer ?
#
loop_
_entity_poly.entity_id
_entity_poly.type
_entity_poly.pdbx_seq_one_letter_code
_entity_poly.pdbx_strand_id
1 'polypeptide(L)'
;MSAPQIATDGAGNRRRIKTYSPEVDDLLGGGFNAGELVEIFGPPGIGKTSFCARICVLAQIQGSVPPESQALYVTDNSTSTVETLRTIATHAAKLEKRAPEIVRQHASVACSL
;
A
#
# COMPACT_ATOMS: atom_id res chain seq x y z
N MET A 1 -6.71 -22.00 17.53
CA MET A 1 -6.35 -21.07 16.44
C MET A 1 -5.23 -20.19 16.96
N SER A 2 -4.00 -20.35 16.45
CA SER A 2 -2.87 -19.49 16.81
C SER A 2 -3.09 -18.08 16.27
N ALA A 3 -2.72 -17.05 17.03
CA ALA A 3 -2.80 -15.66 16.59
C ALA A 3 -2.08 -15.46 15.23
N PRO A 4 -2.58 -14.57 14.35
CA PRO A 4 -1.90 -14.28 13.10
C PRO A 4 -0.51 -13.71 13.43
N GLN A 5 0.53 -14.34 12.88
CA GLN A 5 1.90 -13.88 13.08
C GLN A 5 2.04 -12.51 12.40
N ILE A 6 2.26 -11.46 13.21
CA ILE A 6 2.50 -10.10 12.72
C ILE A 6 3.78 -10.13 11.89
N ALA A 7 3.74 -9.56 10.68
CA ALA A 7 4.90 -9.53 9.80
C ALA A 7 6.07 -8.79 10.47
N THR A 8 7.07 -9.54 10.91
CA THR A 8 8.35 -9.04 11.40
C THR A 8 9.42 -9.14 10.31
N ASP A 9 10.37 -8.23 10.31
CA ASP A 9 11.59 -8.38 9.52
C ASP A 9 12.49 -9.48 10.11
N GLY A 10 13.60 -9.80 9.42
CA GLY A 10 14.56 -10.81 9.88
C GLY A 10 15.28 -10.46 11.20
N ALA A 11 15.09 -9.25 11.72
CA ALA A 11 15.64 -8.76 12.98
C ALA A 11 14.59 -8.70 14.11
N GLY A 12 13.35 -9.16 13.88
CA GLY A 12 12.26 -9.14 14.87
C GLY A 12 11.56 -7.80 15.01
N ASN A 13 11.84 -6.82 14.13
CA ASN A 13 11.19 -5.53 14.12
C ASN A 13 9.90 -5.58 13.29
N ARG A 14 8.88 -4.78 13.65
CA ARG A 14 7.64 -4.74 12.86
C ARG A 14 7.92 -4.13 11.50
N ARG A 15 7.47 -4.79 10.43
CA ARG A 15 7.63 -4.23 9.08
C ARG A 15 6.74 -3.00 8.92
N ARG A 16 7.27 -1.99 8.23
CA ARG A 16 6.62 -0.69 8.03
C ARG A 16 6.45 -0.36 6.56
N ILE A 17 5.28 0.12 6.18
CA ILE A 17 5.00 0.67 4.85
C ILE A 17 5.22 2.18 4.92
N LYS A 18 6.24 2.66 4.19
CA LYS A 18 6.54 4.09 4.04
C LYS A 18 5.49 4.76 3.16
N THR A 19 5.10 5.96 3.50
CA THR A 19 4.19 6.79 2.68
C THR A 19 4.93 7.54 1.57
N TYR A 20 6.26 7.66 1.71
CA TYR A 20 7.13 8.54 0.92
C TYR A 20 6.77 10.03 1.04
N SER A 21 6.07 10.42 2.10
CA SER A 21 6.07 11.80 2.60
C SER A 21 6.85 11.80 3.91
N PRO A 22 8.01 12.48 3.97
CA PRO A 22 8.82 12.54 5.19
C PRO A 22 8.01 12.98 6.41
N GLU A 23 7.16 13.99 6.25
CA GLU A 23 6.36 14.57 7.33
C GLU A 23 5.33 13.57 7.88
N VAL A 24 4.68 12.82 6.98
CA VAL A 24 3.71 11.78 7.38
C VAL A 24 4.43 10.56 7.95
N ASP A 25 5.56 10.17 7.37
CA ASP A 25 6.36 9.07 7.89
C ASP A 25 6.85 9.38 9.30
N ASP A 26 7.33 10.60 9.55
CA ASP A 26 7.76 11.05 10.88
C ASP A 26 6.59 11.04 11.88
N LEU A 27 5.41 11.52 11.47
CA LEU A 27 4.19 11.46 12.29
C LEU A 27 3.80 10.01 12.67
N LEU A 28 4.04 9.05 11.76
CA LEU A 28 3.75 7.63 11.95
C LEU A 28 4.90 6.85 12.61
N GLY A 29 5.98 7.52 13.03
CA GLY A 29 7.16 6.87 13.61
C GLY A 29 7.92 6.00 12.59
N GLY A 30 7.96 6.45 11.35
CA GLY A 30 8.63 5.81 10.22
C GLY A 30 7.71 5.04 9.27
N GLY A 31 6.40 5.31 9.26
CA GLY A 31 5.42 4.70 8.35
C GLY A 31 4.48 3.69 9.04
N PHE A 32 3.51 3.17 8.29
CA PHE A 32 2.44 2.30 8.81
C PHE A 32 2.96 0.94 9.27
N ASN A 33 2.69 0.55 10.51
CA ASN A 33 3.08 -0.75 11.03
C ASN A 33 2.15 -1.87 10.58
N ALA A 34 2.72 -3.06 10.35
CA ALA A 34 1.94 -4.28 10.24
C ALA A 34 1.17 -4.59 11.55
N GLY A 35 -0.07 -5.04 11.40
CA GLY A 35 -0.94 -5.44 12.52
C GLY A 35 -1.61 -4.27 13.27
N GLU A 36 -1.63 -3.08 12.67
CA GLU A 36 -2.38 -1.93 13.19
C GLU A 36 -3.56 -1.60 12.27
N LEU A 37 -4.66 -1.13 12.87
CA LEU A 37 -5.76 -0.50 12.16
C LEU A 37 -5.55 1.01 12.19
N VAL A 38 -5.51 1.64 11.01
CA VAL A 38 -5.38 3.10 10.90
C VAL A 38 -6.60 3.68 10.19
N GLU A 39 -7.19 4.69 10.81
CA GLU A 39 -8.32 5.45 10.27
C GLU A 39 -7.85 6.80 9.72
N ILE A 40 -8.34 7.14 8.53
CA ILE A 40 -8.09 8.43 7.88
C ILE A 40 -9.43 9.14 7.71
N PHE A 41 -9.64 10.23 8.46
CA PHE A 41 -10.88 10.98 8.52
C PHE A 41 -10.69 12.44 8.05
N GLY A 42 -11.78 13.03 7.52
CA GLY A 42 -11.86 14.47 7.23
C GLY A 42 -12.82 14.81 6.08
N PRO A 43 -12.99 16.10 5.74
CA PRO A 43 -13.93 16.57 4.70
C PRO A 43 -13.74 15.91 3.32
N PRO A 44 -14.78 15.85 2.47
CA PRO A 44 -14.63 15.37 1.09
C PRO A 44 -13.60 16.23 0.33
N GLY A 45 -12.85 15.61 -0.59
CA GLY A 45 -11.87 16.30 -1.43
C GLY A 45 -10.46 16.50 -0.83
N ILE A 46 -10.21 16.19 0.44
CA ILE A 46 -8.87 16.35 1.06
C ILE A 46 -7.84 15.28 0.67
N GLY A 47 -8.19 14.36 -0.25
CA GLY A 47 -7.27 13.33 -0.76
C GLY A 47 -7.25 11.99 -0.01
N LYS A 48 -8.19 11.71 0.90
CA LYS A 48 -8.25 10.44 1.66
C LYS A 48 -8.21 9.19 0.77
N THR A 49 -9.11 9.11 -0.20
CA THR A 49 -9.21 7.97 -1.13
C THR A 49 -7.93 7.82 -1.97
N SER A 50 -7.39 8.92 -2.49
CA SER A 50 -6.14 8.92 -3.26
C SER A 50 -4.94 8.48 -2.41
N PHE A 51 -4.91 8.90 -1.13
CA PHE A 51 -3.88 8.48 -0.18
C PHE A 51 -3.98 6.99 0.12
N CYS A 52 -5.17 6.46 0.43
CA CYS A 52 -5.38 5.02 0.63
C CYS A 52 -4.96 4.21 -0.60
N ALA A 53 -5.33 4.65 -1.81
CA ALA A 53 -4.95 4.00 -3.06
C ALA A 53 -3.43 3.97 -3.24
N ARG A 54 -2.73 5.05 -2.86
CA ARG A 54 -1.27 5.11 -2.87
C ARG A 54 -0.66 4.10 -1.91
N ILE A 55 -1.12 4.05 -0.66
CA ILE A 55 -0.62 3.10 0.33
C ILE A 55 -0.85 1.66 -0.13
N CYS A 56 -1.97 1.36 -0.78
CA CYS A 56 -2.24 0.04 -1.35
C CYS A 56 -1.18 -0.39 -2.37
N VAL A 57 -0.76 0.52 -3.25
CA VAL A 57 0.33 0.26 -4.22
C VAL A 57 1.68 0.15 -3.51
N LEU A 58 1.98 1.07 -2.59
CA LEU A 58 3.26 1.10 -1.86
C LEU A 58 3.49 -0.17 -1.03
N ALA A 59 2.42 -0.69 -0.42
CA ALA A 59 2.45 -1.95 0.32
C ALA A 59 2.92 -3.12 -0.55
N GLN A 60 2.70 -3.08 -1.86
CA GLN A 60 3.08 -4.15 -2.79
C GLN A 60 4.52 -4.03 -3.29
N ILE A 61 5.08 -2.81 -3.38
CA ILE A 61 6.40 -2.61 -4.00
C ILE A 61 7.55 -2.55 -2.97
N GLN A 62 7.33 -1.98 -1.79
CA GLN A 62 8.41 -1.65 -0.83
C GLN A 62 9.09 -2.86 -0.17
N GLY A 63 8.67 -4.09 -0.46
CA GLY A 63 9.20 -5.31 0.18
C GLY A 63 8.95 -5.39 1.69
N SER A 64 8.16 -4.45 2.24
CA SER A 64 7.74 -4.41 3.64
C SER A 64 6.73 -5.50 4.00
N VAL A 65 6.27 -6.28 3.02
CA VAL A 65 5.44 -7.46 3.20
C VAL A 65 6.12 -8.66 2.52
N PRO A 66 5.85 -9.91 2.95
CA PRO A 66 6.36 -11.08 2.25
C PRO A 66 6.05 -11.03 0.74
N PRO A 67 6.93 -11.50 -0.16
CA PRO A 67 6.74 -11.41 -1.61
C PRO A 67 5.40 -11.98 -2.12
N GLU A 68 4.85 -12.96 -1.43
CA GLU A 68 3.56 -13.60 -1.70
C GLU A 68 2.34 -12.83 -1.18
N SER A 69 2.55 -11.71 -0.46
CA SER A 69 1.48 -10.95 0.17
C SER A 69 0.81 -9.99 -0.81
N GLN A 70 -0.52 -10.00 -0.83
CA GLN A 70 -1.33 -9.12 -1.67
C GLN A 70 -2.02 -8.02 -0.85
N ALA A 71 -2.30 -6.90 -1.52
CA ALA A 71 -3.06 -5.79 -0.97
C ALA A 71 -4.49 -5.84 -1.52
N LEU A 72 -5.48 -5.69 -0.63
CA LEU A 72 -6.89 -5.61 -0.98
C LEU A 72 -7.38 -4.17 -0.81
N TYR A 73 -7.88 -3.58 -1.89
CA TYR A 73 -8.52 -2.27 -1.85
C TYR A 73 -10.03 -2.43 -2.04
N VAL A 74 -10.80 -2.16 -0.98
CA VAL A 74 -12.27 -2.19 -1.04
C VAL A 74 -12.78 -0.77 -1.25
N THR A 75 -13.59 -0.58 -2.29
CA THR A 75 -14.16 0.72 -2.66
C THR A 75 -15.60 0.56 -3.12
N ASP A 76 -16.42 1.59 -2.91
CA ASP A 76 -17.77 1.70 -3.45
C ASP A 76 -17.82 2.35 -4.85
N ASN A 77 -16.70 2.94 -5.31
CA ASN A 77 -16.60 3.69 -6.57
C ASN A 77 -15.54 3.08 -7.51
N SER A 78 -15.90 2.04 -8.25
CA SER A 78 -14.95 1.15 -8.95
C SER A 78 -14.13 1.84 -10.06
N THR A 79 -14.75 2.58 -10.99
CA THR A 79 -14.05 3.05 -12.20
C THR A 79 -12.96 4.09 -11.92
N SER A 80 -13.26 5.16 -11.18
CA SER A 80 -12.30 6.24 -10.88
C SER A 80 -11.16 5.80 -9.96
N THR A 81 -11.43 4.82 -9.09
CA THR A 81 -10.44 4.22 -8.20
C THR A 81 -9.43 3.38 -8.97
N VAL A 82 -9.89 2.55 -9.93
CA VAL A 82 -9.01 1.69 -10.73
C VAL A 82 -8.04 2.51 -11.57
N GLU A 83 -8.49 3.59 -12.21
CA GLU A 83 -7.61 4.49 -12.97
C GLU A 83 -6.56 5.16 -12.08
N THR A 84 -6.97 5.57 -10.87
CA THR A 84 -6.08 6.14 -9.87
C THR A 84 -5.01 5.14 -9.45
N LEU A 85 -5.40 3.91 -9.10
CA LEU A 85 -4.49 2.82 -8.73
C LEU A 85 -3.50 2.51 -9.85
N ARG A 86 -3.98 2.40 -11.10
CA ARG A 86 -3.13 2.17 -12.27
C ARG A 86 -2.13 3.30 -12.49
N THR A 87 -2.58 4.54 -12.37
CA THR A 87 -1.71 5.72 -12.52
C THR A 87 -0.62 5.70 -11.44
N ILE A 88 -1.00 5.51 -10.19
CA ILE A 88 -0.05 5.43 -9.08
C ILE A 88 0.93 4.28 -9.28
N ALA A 89 0.47 3.08 -9.63
CA ALA A 89 1.34 1.93 -9.88
C ALA A 89 2.35 2.21 -11.00
N THR A 90 1.92 2.83 -12.10
CA THR A 90 2.80 3.19 -13.22
C THR A 90 3.90 4.17 -12.79
N HIS A 91 3.56 5.13 -11.91
CA HIS A 91 4.53 6.11 -11.41
C HIS A 91 5.42 5.55 -10.30
N ALA A 92 4.86 4.77 -9.38
CA ALA A 92 5.59 4.14 -8.31
C ALA A 92 6.62 3.14 -8.85
N ALA A 93 6.35 2.56 -10.03
CA ALA A 93 7.32 1.71 -10.71
C ALA A 93 8.60 2.41 -11.17
N LYS A 94 8.57 3.74 -11.28
CA LYS A 94 9.77 4.54 -11.59
C LYS A 94 10.60 4.84 -10.35
N LEU A 95 10.03 4.68 -9.15
CA LEU A 95 10.69 4.98 -7.88
C LEU A 95 11.52 3.80 -7.34
N GLU A 96 11.31 2.57 -7.84
CA GLU A 96 11.99 1.37 -7.34
C GLU A 96 12.45 0.43 -8.46
N LYS A 97 13.72 -0.03 -8.42
CA LYS A 97 14.32 -0.95 -9.42
C LYS A 97 13.61 -2.32 -9.51
N ARG A 98 12.77 -2.66 -8.53
CA ARG A 98 12.06 -3.95 -8.37
C ARG A 98 10.65 -3.96 -8.98
N ALA A 99 10.19 -2.81 -9.46
CA ALA A 99 8.82 -2.62 -9.87
C ALA A 99 8.31 -3.34 -11.15
N PRO A 100 9.12 -3.72 -12.16
CA PRO A 100 8.55 -4.20 -13.42
C PRO A 100 7.85 -5.57 -13.31
N GLU A 101 8.16 -6.38 -12.29
CA GLU A 101 7.52 -7.70 -12.08
C GLU A 101 6.20 -7.58 -11.29
N ILE A 102 6.15 -6.67 -10.31
CA ILE A 102 5.00 -6.42 -9.43
C ILE A 102 3.85 -5.75 -10.19
N VAL A 103 4.16 -4.81 -11.11
CA VAL A 103 3.16 -4.19 -11.99
C VAL A 103 2.57 -5.21 -12.97
N ARG A 104 3.36 -6.19 -13.43
CA ARG A 104 2.89 -7.23 -14.36
C ARG A 104 1.93 -8.23 -13.71
N GLN A 105 2.17 -8.63 -12.46
CA GLN A 105 1.28 -9.56 -11.75
C GLN A 105 0.02 -8.89 -11.18
N HIS A 106 0.10 -7.63 -10.73
CA HIS A 106 -1.04 -6.96 -10.06
C HIS A 106 -1.95 -6.15 -10.99
N ALA A 107 -1.51 -5.83 -12.21
CA ALA A 107 -2.43 -5.35 -13.26
C ALA A 107 -3.52 -6.38 -13.60
N SER A 108 -3.27 -7.68 -13.34
CA SER A 108 -4.28 -8.74 -13.49
C SER A 108 -5.40 -8.66 -12.44
N VAL A 109 -5.13 -8.14 -11.24
CA VAL A 109 -6.11 -8.10 -10.14
C VAL A 109 -7.07 -6.92 -10.27
N ALA A 110 -6.61 -5.80 -10.84
CA ALA A 110 -7.48 -4.66 -11.18
C ALA A 110 -8.46 -4.94 -12.33
N CYS A 111 -8.26 -6.03 -13.09
CA CYS A 111 -9.09 -6.41 -14.24
C CYS A 111 -10.01 -7.61 -13.99
N SER A 112 -9.99 -8.21 -12.79
CA SER A 112 -10.78 -9.42 -12.47
C SER A 112 -12.04 -9.15 -11.63
N LEU A 113 -12.47 -7.89 -11.53
CA LEU A 113 -13.74 -7.46 -10.94
C LEU A 113 -14.58 -6.71 -11.97
#